data_AF-A0A8J7SPE9-F1
#
_entry.id   AF-A0A8J7SPE9-F1
#
_cell.length_a   1.000
_cell.length_b   1.000
_cell.length_c   1.000
_cell.angle_alpha   90.00
_cell.angle_beta   90.00
_cell.angle_gamma   90.00
#
_symmetry.space_group_name_H-M   'P 1'
#
loop_
_entity.id
_entity.type
_entity.pdbx_description
1 polymer ?
#
loop_
_entity_poly.entity_id
_entity_poly.type
_entity_poly.pdbx_seq_one_letter_code
_entity_poly.pdbx_strand_id
1 'polypeptide(L)'
;MNFNLDRDLVFFDIESTGADVVRDRIMQIAMIKYPKDGGTPIEKNILMNPQYPIKPDALKVHGITIDMVRNKPTFKEYAVELMEFLDDADLAGYNSKRFDIPMLIEEFGRIGMEFSMKGRRLIDAMQIFYKMEPRTLKAALKFYCGTELENAHDAMADTKATADVFWGQLQRYEGVDYTDKEDKVTPAPIKNDMQAIHDFISDNNNVDFTGRFSRNSEGIIVFNFGTNKGQEAYKNHQTLRWIISKDFPAQVKNIAKAILNGTMK
;
A
#
# COMPACT_ATOMS: atom_id res chain seq x y z
N MET A 1 5.22 -21.22 18.36
CA MET A 1 5.06 -21.45 16.90
C MET A 1 6.02 -22.56 16.52
N ASN A 2 5.66 -23.43 15.57
CA ASN A 2 6.57 -24.48 15.09
C ASN A 2 6.64 -24.39 13.56
N PHE A 3 7.83 -24.09 13.04
CA PHE A 3 8.09 -23.97 11.60
C PHE A 3 8.86 -25.20 11.12
N ASN A 4 8.53 -25.70 9.93
CA ASN A 4 9.33 -26.74 9.29
C ASN A 4 10.52 -26.09 8.58
N LEU A 5 11.69 -26.14 9.22
CA LEU A 5 12.88 -25.39 8.84
C LEU A 5 14.06 -26.32 8.56
N ASP A 6 14.74 -26.11 7.44
CA ASP A 6 16.07 -26.69 7.15
C ASP A 6 17.21 -25.68 7.42
N ARG A 7 16.86 -24.41 7.69
CA ARG A 7 17.73 -23.27 8.04
C ARG A 7 17.00 -22.36 9.03
N ASP A 8 17.74 -21.59 9.81
CA ASP A 8 17.13 -20.59 10.69
C ASP A 8 16.26 -19.62 9.87
N LEU A 9 15.19 -19.13 10.48
CA LEU A 9 14.30 -18.14 9.88
C LEU A 9 14.31 -16.88 10.72
N VAL A 10 14.74 -15.76 10.15
CA VAL A 10 14.74 -14.47 10.82
C VAL A 10 13.63 -13.59 10.25
N PHE A 11 12.64 -13.28 11.08
CA PHE A 11 11.70 -12.20 10.80
C PHE A 11 12.36 -10.89 11.19
N PHE A 12 12.26 -9.87 10.33
CA PHE A 12 12.80 -8.55 10.65
C PHE A 12 12.01 -7.42 10.02
N ASP A 13 12.16 -6.24 10.62
CA ASP A 13 11.53 -4.97 10.23
C ASP A 13 12.48 -3.81 10.56
N ILE A 14 12.51 -2.80 9.69
CA ILE A 14 13.42 -1.65 9.75
C ILE A 14 12.64 -0.34 9.82
N GLU A 15 13.03 0.49 10.79
CA GLU A 15 12.70 1.92 10.78
C GLU A 15 13.91 2.73 10.35
N SER A 16 13.68 3.74 9.53
CA SER A 16 14.75 4.49 8.86
C SER A 16 14.45 5.97 8.77
N THR A 17 15.46 6.77 8.43
CA THR A 17 15.33 8.22 8.32
C THR A 17 14.37 8.68 7.20
N GLY A 18 13.92 7.76 6.34
CA GLY A 18 13.02 8.00 5.21
C GLY A 18 12.91 6.79 4.27
N ALA A 19 12.09 6.91 3.22
CA ALA A 19 11.78 5.80 2.33
C ALA A 19 12.74 5.60 1.13
N ASP A 20 13.81 6.38 1.01
CA ASP A 20 14.78 6.28 -0.10
C ASP A 20 15.90 5.31 0.27
N VAL A 21 15.86 4.10 -0.31
CA VAL A 21 16.81 3.02 -0.01
C VAL A 21 18.28 3.39 -0.25
N VAL A 22 18.54 4.30 -1.19
CA VAL A 22 19.91 4.71 -1.57
C VAL A 22 20.43 5.83 -0.68
N ARG A 23 19.57 6.64 -0.05
CA ARG A 23 19.97 7.85 0.66
C ARG A 23 19.67 7.85 2.15
N ASP A 24 18.62 7.18 2.59
CA ASP A 24 18.22 7.15 3.98
C ASP A 24 19.05 6.12 4.76
N ARG A 25 18.91 6.11 6.10
CA ARG A 25 19.69 5.28 7.03
C ARG A 25 18.77 4.51 7.97
N ILE A 26 19.18 3.31 8.35
CA ILE A 26 18.51 2.53 9.39
C ILE A 26 18.69 3.23 10.74
N MET A 27 17.61 3.32 11.51
CA MET A 27 17.56 3.84 12.88
C MET A 27 17.12 2.78 13.88
N GLN A 28 16.33 1.80 13.43
CA GLN A 28 15.94 0.65 14.23
C GLN A 28 15.94 -0.60 13.37
N ILE A 29 16.35 -1.71 13.97
CA ILE A 29 16.09 -3.04 13.41
C ILE A 29 15.53 -3.94 14.51
N ALA A 30 14.34 -4.48 14.28
CA ALA A 30 13.74 -5.51 15.11
C ALA A 30 13.89 -6.86 14.40
N MET A 31 14.30 -7.89 15.13
CA MET A 31 14.53 -9.22 14.57
C MET A 31 14.07 -10.32 15.53
N ILE A 32 13.47 -11.36 14.98
CA ILE A 32 13.11 -12.58 15.70
C ILE A 32 13.63 -13.77 14.91
N LYS A 33 14.63 -14.47 15.48
CA LYS A 33 15.21 -15.69 14.91
C LYS A 33 14.50 -16.92 15.45
N TYR A 34 13.99 -17.75 14.56
CA TYR A 34 13.51 -19.10 14.84
C TYR A 34 14.59 -20.10 14.44
N PRO A 35 15.19 -20.82 15.41
CA PRO A 35 16.22 -21.82 15.13
C PRO A 35 15.63 -23.01 14.36
N LYS A 36 16.36 -23.54 13.37
CA LYS A 36 15.89 -24.70 12.60
C LYS A 36 15.66 -25.96 13.44
N ASP A 37 16.41 -26.09 14.53
CA ASP A 37 16.35 -27.26 15.41
C ASP A 37 15.20 -27.19 16.44
N GLY A 38 14.26 -26.24 16.29
CA GLY A 38 13.06 -26.13 17.11
C GLY A 38 13.26 -25.51 18.50
N GLY A 39 14.34 -24.74 18.68
CA GLY A 39 14.65 -24.03 19.93
C GLY A 39 13.77 -22.80 20.19
N THR A 40 13.95 -22.21 21.37
CA THR A 40 13.28 -20.94 21.76
C THR A 40 13.68 -19.83 20.79
N PRO A 41 12.71 -19.03 20.28
CA PRO A 41 13.02 -17.88 19.44
C PRO A 41 13.92 -16.87 20.16
N ILE A 42 14.82 -16.24 19.40
CA ILE A 42 15.74 -15.23 19.91
C ILE A 42 15.31 -13.88 19.34
N GLU A 43 15.07 -12.91 20.22
CA GLU A 43 14.61 -11.58 19.85
C GLU A 43 15.74 -10.55 20.02
N LYS A 44 15.82 -9.61 19.08
CA LYS A 44 16.65 -8.41 19.17
C LYS A 44 15.84 -7.21 18.72
N ASN A 45 15.96 -6.12 19.47
CA ASN A 45 15.37 -4.83 19.10
C ASN A 45 16.41 -3.74 19.33
N ILE A 46 16.99 -3.24 18.24
CA ILE A 46 18.18 -2.39 18.29
C ILE A 46 17.84 -1.02 17.74
N LEU A 47 18.07 0.02 18.54
CA LEU A 47 18.15 1.41 18.08
C LEU A 47 19.61 1.76 17.76
N MET A 48 19.82 2.48 16.67
CA MET A 48 21.14 2.89 16.21
C MET A 48 21.16 4.35 15.76
N ASN A 49 22.30 4.99 15.93
CA ASN A 49 22.51 6.36 15.46
C ASN A 49 22.70 6.35 13.93
N PRO A 50 21.78 6.95 13.15
CA PRO A 50 21.89 6.95 11.69
C PRO A 50 22.99 7.87 11.17
N GLN A 51 23.49 8.80 11.99
CA GLN A 51 24.37 9.90 11.58
C GLN A 51 23.83 10.67 10.35
N TYR A 52 22.50 10.75 10.26
CA TYR A 52 21.79 11.31 9.11
C TYR A 52 20.47 11.96 9.56
N PRO A 53 20.01 13.06 8.93
CA PRO A 53 18.78 13.74 9.31
C PRO A 53 17.53 12.87 9.11
N ILE A 54 16.60 12.92 10.08
CA ILE A 54 15.31 12.22 10.03
C ILE A 54 14.30 13.10 9.28
N LYS A 55 13.65 12.54 8.24
CA LYS A 55 12.61 13.26 7.50
C LYS A 55 11.33 13.39 8.34
N PRO A 56 10.59 14.50 8.25
CA PRO A 56 9.36 14.69 9.02
C PRO A 56 8.31 13.59 8.80
N ASP A 57 8.18 13.08 7.59
CA ASP A 57 7.19 12.03 7.30
C ASP A 57 7.59 10.68 7.91
N ALA A 58 8.89 10.37 8.00
CA ALA A 58 9.36 9.19 8.73
C ALA A 58 9.05 9.33 10.23
N LEU A 59 9.37 10.49 10.81
CA LEU A 59 9.04 10.80 12.20
C LEU A 59 7.54 10.64 12.51
N LYS A 60 6.65 11.06 11.61
CA LYS A 60 5.19 10.88 11.78
C LYS A 60 4.77 9.42 11.80
N VAL A 61 5.48 8.55 11.06
CA VAL A 61 5.14 7.12 10.94
C VAL A 61 5.57 6.35 12.18
N HIS A 62 6.85 6.41 12.54
CA HIS A 62 7.42 5.54 13.58
C HIS A 62 7.74 6.26 14.90
N GLY A 63 7.68 7.61 14.95
CA GLY A 63 7.85 8.39 16.18
C GLY A 63 9.27 8.44 16.76
N ILE A 64 10.27 7.90 16.07
CA ILE A 64 11.68 7.86 16.54
C ILE A 64 12.29 9.24 16.32
N THR A 65 12.67 9.87 17.43
CA THR A 65 13.30 11.19 17.42
C THR A 65 14.83 11.08 17.40
N ILE A 66 15.50 12.16 17.00
CA ILE A 66 16.96 12.22 17.03
C ILE A 66 17.52 12.01 18.44
N ASP A 67 16.83 12.48 19.47
CA ASP A 67 17.28 12.34 20.86
C ASP A 67 17.25 10.89 21.35
N MET A 68 16.35 10.05 20.81
CA MET A 68 16.31 8.62 21.12
C MET A 68 17.52 7.85 20.57
N VAL A 69 18.09 8.31 19.43
CA VAL A 69 19.12 7.59 18.68
C VAL A 69 20.51 8.23 18.73
N ARG A 70 20.63 9.52 19.05
CA ARG A 70 21.90 10.28 18.96
C ARG A 70 23.08 9.69 19.75
N ASN A 71 22.80 9.01 20.86
CA ASN A 71 23.81 8.42 21.74
C ASN A 71 23.86 6.88 21.61
N LYS A 72 23.17 6.31 20.62
CA LYS A 72 23.22 4.87 20.34
C LYS A 72 24.43 4.56 19.45
N PRO A 73 24.93 3.30 19.45
CA PRO A 73 25.92 2.89 18.47
C PRO A 73 25.39 3.03 17.05
N THR A 74 26.30 3.25 16.11
CA THR A 74 26.02 3.34 14.67
C THR A 74 25.78 1.96 14.06
N PHE A 75 25.24 1.91 12.84
CA PHE A 75 25.11 0.65 12.09
C PHE A 75 26.46 -0.09 11.99
N LYS A 76 27.55 0.65 11.74
CA LYS A 76 28.91 0.09 11.64
C LYS A 76 29.33 -0.65 12.91
N GLU A 77 28.97 -0.14 14.08
CA GLU A 77 29.31 -0.76 15.36
C GLU A 77 28.50 -2.04 15.63
N TYR A 78 27.26 -2.12 15.12
CA TYR A 78 26.45 -3.34 15.20
C TYR A 78 26.67 -4.33 14.05
N ALA A 79 27.37 -3.93 12.98
CA ALA A 79 27.42 -4.68 11.73
C ALA A 79 27.87 -6.15 11.90
N VAL A 80 28.88 -6.40 12.74
CA VAL A 80 29.36 -7.76 13.02
C VAL A 80 28.29 -8.58 13.74
N GLU A 81 27.68 -8.02 14.78
CA GLU A 81 26.59 -8.66 15.53
C GLU A 81 25.37 -8.95 14.64
N LEU A 82 25.02 -8.02 13.74
CA LEU A 82 23.92 -8.20 12.79
C LEU A 82 24.23 -9.31 11.78
N MET A 83 25.45 -9.35 11.23
CA MET A 83 25.89 -10.42 10.34
C MET A 83 25.84 -11.78 11.02
N GLU A 84 26.33 -11.88 12.26
CA GLU A 84 26.29 -13.13 13.04
C GLU A 84 24.86 -13.53 13.41
N PHE A 85 24.00 -12.56 13.71
CA PHE A 85 22.61 -12.85 14.01
C PHE A 85 21.85 -13.36 12.78
N LEU A 86 22.07 -12.74 11.61
CA LEU A 86 21.44 -13.13 10.35
C LEU A 86 22.11 -14.38 9.73
N ASP A 87 23.36 -14.66 10.11
CA ASP A 87 24.24 -15.75 9.67
C ASP A 87 23.87 -16.31 8.29
N ASP A 88 23.39 -17.53 8.19
CA ASP A 88 22.95 -18.18 6.98
C ASP A 88 21.41 -18.32 6.93
N ALA A 89 20.71 -17.62 7.82
CA ALA A 89 19.26 -17.70 7.94
C ALA A 89 18.53 -17.25 6.67
N ASP A 90 17.37 -17.84 6.44
CA ASP A 90 16.38 -17.24 5.57
C ASP A 90 15.76 -16.02 6.24
N LEU A 91 15.29 -15.10 5.41
CA LEU A 91 14.77 -13.83 5.88
C LEU A 91 13.27 -13.74 5.61
N ALA A 92 12.55 -13.22 6.58
CA ALA A 92 11.12 -13.01 6.50
C ALA A 92 10.72 -11.61 6.96
N GLY A 93 9.62 -11.10 6.44
CA GLY A 93 9.05 -9.81 6.84
C GLY A 93 7.75 -9.53 6.13
N TYR A 94 7.22 -8.33 6.30
CA TYR A 94 6.02 -7.86 5.60
C TYR A 94 6.40 -6.69 4.71
N ASN A 95 6.28 -6.84 3.37
CA ASN A 95 6.78 -5.87 2.39
C ASN A 95 8.33 -5.75 2.36
N SER A 96 9.04 -6.68 2.98
CA SER A 96 10.50 -6.63 3.15
C SER A 96 11.29 -6.73 1.85
N LYS A 97 10.70 -7.35 0.81
CA LYS A 97 11.33 -7.45 -0.50
C LYS A 97 11.57 -6.09 -1.16
N ARG A 98 10.70 -5.12 -0.89
CA ARG A 98 10.74 -3.80 -1.55
C ARG A 98 11.55 -2.78 -0.76
N PHE A 99 11.69 -2.97 0.55
CA PHE A 99 12.21 -1.94 1.43
C PHE A 99 13.33 -2.45 2.35
N ASP A 100 13.00 -3.31 3.30
CA ASP A 100 13.91 -3.73 4.38
C ASP A 100 15.17 -4.44 3.86
N ILE A 101 15.01 -5.35 2.89
CA ILE A 101 16.16 -6.06 2.29
C ILE A 101 17.08 -5.09 1.55
N PRO A 102 16.59 -4.25 0.60
CA PRO A 102 17.42 -3.21 -0.01
C PRO A 102 18.09 -2.27 1.00
N MET A 103 17.37 -1.80 2.02
CA MET A 103 17.91 -0.94 3.08
C MET A 103 19.10 -1.61 3.79
N LEU A 104 18.94 -2.87 4.18
CA LEU A 104 19.97 -3.64 4.88
C LEU A 104 21.21 -3.86 4.00
N ILE A 105 21.02 -4.20 2.72
CA ILE A 105 22.11 -4.36 1.75
C ILE A 105 22.88 -3.04 1.57
N GLU A 106 22.17 -1.93 1.41
CA GLU A 106 22.78 -0.60 1.25
C GLU A 106 23.58 -0.18 2.49
N GLU A 107 23.06 -0.41 3.70
CA GLU A 107 23.79 -0.09 4.94
C GLU A 107 25.08 -0.91 5.10
N PHE A 108 25.03 -2.21 4.83
CA PHE A 108 26.25 -3.03 4.80
C PHE A 108 27.22 -2.55 3.71
N GLY A 109 26.71 -2.23 2.53
CA GLY A 109 27.51 -1.72 1.41
C GLY A 109 28.25 -0.43 1.76
N ARG A 110 27.61 0.50 2.49
CA ARG A 110 28.23 1.77 2.93
C ARG A 110 29.46 1.60 3.81
N ILE A 111 29.51 0.53 4.60
CA ILE A 111 30.64 0.23 5.48
C ILE A 111 31.64 -0.75 4.85
N GLY A 112 31.47 -1.08 3.57
CA GLY A 112 32.35 -1.98 2.83
C GLY A 112 32.14 -3.46 3.14
N MET A 113 30.97 -3.84 3.67
CA MET A 113 30.59 -5.22 3.94
C MET A 113 29.57 -5.70 2.91
N GLU A 114 29.72 -6.92 2.40
CA GLU A 114 28.76 -7.50 1.47
C GLU A 114 27.70 -8.31 2.24
N PHE A 115 26.44 -7.89 2.15
CA PHE A 115 25.31 -8.70 2.59
C PHE A 115 24.63 -9.35 1.38
N SER A 116 24.79 -10.67 1.25
CA SER A 116 24.27 -11.41 0.10
C SER A 116 22.98 -12.16 0.42
N MET A 117 21.99 -12.00 -0.47
CA MET A 117 20.79 -12.83 -0.51
C MET A 117 21.00 -14.16 -1.25
N LYS A 118 22.18 -14.37 -1.84
CA LYS A 118 22.47 -15.59 -2.60
C LYS A 118 22.39 -16.81 -1.69
N GLY A 119 21.54 -17.78 -2.06
CA GLY A 119 21.36 -19.01 -1.30
C GLY A 119 20.42 -18.89 -0.09
N ARG A 120 19.82 -17.72 0.14
CA ARG A 120 18.75 -17.52 1.12
C ARG A 120 17.39 -17.47 0.43
N ARG A 121 16.36 -17.94 1.13
CA ARG A 121 14.96 -17.71 0.79
C ARG A 121 14.54 -16.37 1.41
N LEU A 122 13.70 -15.65 0.69
CA LEU A 122 13.00 -14.46 1.19
C LEU A 122 11.52 -14.76 1.27
N ILE A 123 10.97 -14.72 2.48
CA ILE A 123 9.57 -15.01 2.78
C ILE A 123 8.87 -13.68 3.10
N ASP A 124 8.16 -13.13 2.12
CA ASP A 124 7.41 -11.89 2.29
C ASP A 124 5.93 -12.18 2.53
N ALA A 125 5.47 -11.94 3.77
CA ALA A 125 4.10 -12.21 4.19
C ALA A 125 3.06 -11.39 3.41
N MET A 126 3.42 -10.19 2.93
CA MET A 126 2.54 -9.38 2.07
C MET A 126 2.29 -10.06 0.73
N GLN A 127 3.31 -10.73 0.17
CA GLN A 127 3.16 -11.47 -1.08
C GLN A 127 2.27 -12.70 -0.91
N ILE A 128 2.32 -13.35 0.25
CA ILE A 128 1.40 -14.43 0.59
C ILE A 128 -0.03 -13.87 0.67
N PHE A 129 -0.24 -12.79 1.41
CA PHE A 129 -1.55 -12.14 1.53
C PHE A 129 -2.16 -11.82 0.16
N TYR A 130 -1.40 -11.17 -0.74
CA TYR A 130 -1.89 -10.85 -2.08
C TYR A 130 -2.22 -12.04 -2.97
N LYS A 131 -1.55 -13.19 -2.76
CA LYS A 131 -1.82 -14.41 -3.51
C LYS A 131 -3.01 -15.18 -2.94
N MET A 132 -3.15 -15.20 -1.63
CA MET A 132 -4.18 -15.97 -0.93
C MET A 132 -5.50 -15.21 -0.79
N GLU A 133 -5.47 -13.87 -0.82
CA GLU A 133 -6.63 -12.99 -0.71
C GLU A 133 -6.84 -12.15 -2.00
N PRO A 134 -7.16 -12.78 -3.15
CA PRO A 134 -7.29 -12.07 -4.41
C PRO A 134 -8.55 -11.20 -4.47
N ARG A 135 -8.44 -10.01 -5.05
CA ARG A 135 -9.54 -9.05 -5.22
C ARG A 135 -10.37 -9.36 -6.48
N THR A 136 -11.08 -10.49 -6.47
CA THR A 136 -11.90 -10.98 -7.58
C THR A 136 -13.34 -11.26 -7.12
N LEU A 137 -14.33 -11.23 -8.04
CA LEU A 137 -15.72 -11.56 -7.72
C LEU A 137 -15.85 -12.96 -7.10
N LYS A 138 -15.15 -13.96 -7.66
CA LYS A 138 -15.13 -15.33 -7.13
C LYS A 138 -14.66 -15.37 -5.67
N ALA A 139 -13.58 -14.66 -5.35
CA ALA A 139 -13.05 -14.62 -4.00
C ALA A 139 -13.98 -13.87 -3.04
N ALA A 140 -14.58 -12.76 -3.49
CA ALA A 140 -15.58 -12.03 -2.71
C ALA A 140 -16.81 -12.92 -2.41
N LEU A 141 -17.34 -13.62 -3.42
CA LEU A 141 -18.48 -14.53 -3.24
C LEU A 141 -18.17 -15.62 -2.22
N LYS A 142 -16.98 -16.24 -2.33
CA LYS A 142 -16.53 -17.23 -1.35
C LYS A 142 -16.41 -16.64 0.05
N PHE A 143 -15.85 -15.44 0.17
CA PHE A 143 -15.59 -14.79 1.46
C PHE A 143 -16.87 -14.33 2.17
N TYR A 144 -17.81 -13.71 1.45
CA TYR A 144 -19.04 -13.15 2.01
C TYR A 144 -20.19 -14.16 2.07
N CYS A 145 -20.24 -15.11 1.14
CA CYS A 145 -21.39 -16.02 0.98
C CYS A 145 -21.03 -17.50 1.19
N GLY A 146 -19.74 -17.86 1.25
CA GLY A 146 -19.31 -19.25 1.43
C GLY A 146 -19.51 -20.15 0.20
N THR A 147 -19.80 -19.57 -0.96
CA THR A 147 -20.14 -20.30 -2.19
C THR A 147 -19.09 -20.09 -3.29
N GLU A 148 -19.00 -21.04 -4.21
CA GLU A 148 -18.14 -20.94 -5.40
C GLU A 148 -18.94 -20.39 -6.58
N LEU A 149 -18.28 -19.58 -7.42
CA LEU A 149 -18.90 -19.02 -8.63
C LEU A 149 -18.93 -20.07 -9.74
N GLU A 150 -20.13 -20.56 -10.08
CA GLU A 150 -20.38 -21.41 -11.24
C GLU A 150 -20.68 -20.56 -12.49
N ASN A 151 -20.32 -21.05 -13.68
CA ASN A 151 -20.52 -20.35 -14.97
C ASN A 151 -19.94 -18.92 -15.02
N ALA A 152 -18.77 -18.73 -14.41
CA ALA A 152 -18.06 -17.45 -14.46
C ALA A 152 -17.94 -16.94 -15.91
N HIS A 153 -18.04 -15.61 -16.08
CA HIS A 153 -18.09 -14.90 -17.37
C HIS A 153 -19.43 -14.98 -18.12
N ASP A 154 -20.45 -15.63 -17.56
CA ASP A 154 -21.84 -15.34 -17.92
C ASP A 154 -22.32 -14.08 -17.19
N ALA A 155 -22.84 -13.11 -17.93
CA ALA A 155 -23.20 -11.80 -17.38
C ALA A 155 -24.30 -11.89 -16.31
N MET A 156 -25.24 -12.83 -16.44
CA MET A 156 -26.32 -13.00 -15.47
C MET A 156 -25.82 -13.71 -14.22
N ALA A 157 -24.97 -14.74 -14.37
CA ALA A 157 -24.32 -15.41 -13.25
C ALA A 157 -23.47 -14.44 -12.42
N ASP A 158 -22.63 -13.64 -13.08
CA ASP A 158 -21.77 -12.64 -12.43
C ASP A 158 -22.61 -11.54 -11.74
N THR A 159 -23.73 -11.12 -12.34
CA THR A 159 -24.64 -10.13 -11.74
C THR A 159 -25.30 -10.67 -10.47
N LYS A 160 -25.78 -11.92 -10.49
CA LYS A 160 -26.38 -12.56 -9.29
C LYS A 160 -25.36 -12.72 -8.18
N ALA A 161 -24.17 -13.22 -8.50
CA ALA A 161 -23.08 -13.33 -7.54
C ALA A 161 -22.69 -11.97 -6.94
N THR A 162 -22.74 -10.90 -7.75
CA THR A 162 -22.48 -9.53 -7.26
C THR A 162 -23.56 -9.08 -6.28
N ALA A 163 -24.83 -9.37 -6.55
CA ALA A 163 -25.94 -9.06 -5.64
C ALA A 163 -25.80 -9.82 -4.31
N ASP A 164 -25.44 -11.11 -4.37
CA ASP A 164 -25.20 -11.94 -3.20
C ASP A 164 -24.02 -11.42 -2.37
N VAL A 165 -22.91 -11.06 -3.02
CA VAL A 165 -21.75 -10.42 -2.38
C VAL A 165 -22.17 -9.13 -1.68
N PHE A 166 -22.91 -8.27 -2.36
CA PHE A 166 -23.36 -7.01 -1.78
C PHE A 166 -24.25 -7.24 -0.56
N TRP A 167 -25.17 -8.21 -0.62
CA TRP A 167 -25.98 -8.58 0.53
C TRP A 167 -25.13 -9.11 1.69
N GLY A 168 -24.15 -9.98 1.41
CA GLY A 168 -23.21 -10.47 2.40
C GLY A 168 -22.34 -9.36 3.02
N GLN A 169 -22.01 -8.32 2.26
CA GLN A 169 -21.33 -7.12 2.79
C GLN A 169 -22.22 -6.35 3.75
N LEU A 170 -23.50 -6.12 3.42
CA LEU A 170 -24.47 -5.47 4.33
C LEU A 170 -24.55 -6.21 5.67
N GLN A 171 -24.61 -7.54 5.64
CA GLN A 171 -24.68 -8.36 6.85
C GLN A 171 -23.37 -8.36 7.63
N ARG A 172 -22.23 -8.52 6.94
CA ARG A 172 -20.91 -8.61 7.59
C ARG A 172 -20.48 -7.31 8.25
N TYR A 173 -20.87 -6.17 7.69
CA TYR A 173 -20.46 -4.84 8.16
C TYR A 173 -21.55 -4.10 8.93
N GLU A 174 -22.66 -4.77 9.28
CA GLU A 174 -23.70 -4.19 10.12
C GLU A 174 -23.11 -3.76 11.48
N GLY A 175 -23.23 -2.46 11.80
CA GLY A 175 -22.69 -1.90 13.04
C GLY A 175 -21.17 -1.81 13.11
N VAL A 176 -20.45 -2.04 12.00
CA VAL A 176 -18.98 -1.98 11.97
C VAL A 176 -18.53 -0.59 11.52
N ASP A 177 -17.79 0.10 12.39
CA ASP A 177 -17.19 1.39 12.08
C ASP A 177 -16.04 1.25 11.08
N TYR A 178 -15.88 2.26 10.22
CA TYR A 178 -14.75 2.37 9.31
C TYR A 178 -13.76 3.39 9.83
N THR A 179 -12.51 2.99 10.00
CA THR A 179 -11.40 3.89 10.30
C THR A 179 -10.55 4.08 9.06
N ASP A 180 -10.36 5.33 8.63
CA ASP A 180 -9.51 5.64 7.49
C ASP A 180 -8.01 5.67 7.88
N LYS A 181 -7.15 6.04 6.93
CA LYS A 181 -5.69 6.04 7.12
C LYS A 181 -5.19 7.14 8.07
N GLU A 182 -6.04 8.09 8.43
CA GLU A 182 -5.76 9.19 9.35
C GLU A 182 -6.41 8.95 10.72
N ASP A 183 -6.77 7.70 11.02
CA ASP A 183 -7.47 7.27 12.24
C ASP A 183 -8.84 7.94 12.44
N LYS A 184 -9.42 8.53 11.40
CA LYS A 184 -10.75 9.13 11.47
C LYS A 184 -11.81 8.04 11.34
N VAL A 185 -12.71 8.00 12.31
CA VAL A 185 -13.80 7.02 12.39
C VAL A 185 -15.06 7.54 11.71
N THR A 186 -15.60 6.74 10.79
CA THR A 186 -16.95 6.89 10.23
C THR A 186 -17.83 5.79 10.84
N PRO A 187 -18.85 6.12 11.65
CA PRO A 187 -19.65 5.11 12.31
C PRO A 187 -20.54 4.33 11.34
N ALA A 188 -20.50 3.00 11.40
CA ALA A 188 -21.34 2.05 10.65
C ALA A 188 -21.77 2.52 9.24
N PRO A 189 -20.83 2.79 8.31
CA PRO A 189 -21.17 3.40 7.01
C PRO A 189 -21.88 2.43 6.07
N ILE A 190 -21.68 1.12 6.23
CA ILE A 190 -22.34 0.10 5.42
C ILE A 190 -23.64 -0.32 6.10
N LYS A 191 -24.75 0.23 5.62
CA LYS A 191 -26.11 -0.05 6.08
C LYS A 191 -27.02 -0.25 4.88
N ASN A 192 -28.17 -0.88 5.06
CA ASN A 192 -29.13 -1.11 3.99
C ASN A 192 -29.87 0.18 3.56
N ASP A 193 -29.10 1.15 3.09
CA ASP A 193 -29.48 2.47 2.57
C ASP A 193 -28.52 2.80 1.43
N MET A 194 -29.03 2.76 0.21
CA MET A 194 -28.20 2.89 -1.00
C MET A 194 -27.63 4.30 -1.15
N GLN A 195 -28.32 5.33 -0.63
CA GLN A 195 -27.80 6.70 -0.69
C GLN A 195 -26.61 6.85 0.26
N ALA A 196 -26.74 6.34 1.49
CA ALA A 196 -25.65 6.40 2.45
C ALA A 196 -24.42 5.61 2.00
N ILE A 197 -24.62 4.42 1.41
CA ILE A 197 -23.51 3.65 0.82
C ILE A 197 -22.89 4.43 -0.33
N HIS A 198 -23.70 5.00 -1.24
CA HIS A 198 -23.22 5.79 -2.36
C HIS A 198 -22.36 6.96 -1.88
N ASP A 199 -22.83 7.73 -0.90
CA ASP A 199 -22.10 8.87 -0.36
C ASP A 199 -20.78 8.45 0.31
N PHE A 200 -20.75 7.27 0.93
CA PHE A 200 -19.54 6.74 1.56
C PHE A 200 -18.49 6.25 0.56
N ILE A 201 -18.89 5.57 -0.51
CA ILE A 201 -17.95 4.97 -1.47
C ILE A 201 -17.56 5.90 -2.63
N SER A 202 -18.26 7.03 -2.80
CA SER A 202 -18.01 7.95 -3.91
C SER A 202 -16.81 8.85 -3.65
N ASP A 203 -15.86 8.85 -4.58
CA ASP A 203 -14.80 9.87 -4.65
C ASP A 203 -15.36 11.11 -5.36
N ASN A 204 -15.73 12.12 -4.57
CA ASN A 204 -16.43 13.33 -5.04
C ASN A 204 -15.61 14.24 -5.96
N ASN A 205 -14.34 13.92 -6.24
CA ASN A 205 -13.47 14.78 -7.04
C ASN A 205 -13.52 14.50 -8.54
N ASN A 206 -13.91 13.30 -8.98
CA ASN A 206 -13.99 12.95 -10.39
C ASN A 206 -15.28 13.48 -11.03
N VAL A 207 -15.17 14.11 -12.20
CA VAL A 207 -16.31 14.64 -12.96
C VAL A 207 -16.84 13.61 -13.96
N ASP A 208 -16.00 12.64 -14.35
CA ASP A 208 -16.34 11.52 -15.23
C ASP A 208 -15.89 10.18 -14.64
N PHE A 209 -16.54 9.09 -15.05
CA PHE A 209 -16.24 7.73 -14.56
C PHE A 209 -14.85 7.22 -14.97
N THR A 210 -14.19 7.86 -15.93
CA THR A 210 -12.85 7.46 -16.38
C THR A 210 -11.74 8.36 -15.84
N GLY A 211 -12.07 9.31 -14.96
CA GLY A 211 -11.11 10.18 -14.28
C GLY A 211 -10.29 11.06 -15.22
N ARG A 212 -10.85 11.49 -16.35
CA ARG A 212 -10.21 12.43 -17.30
C ARG A 212 -10.42 13.89 -16.88
N PHE A 213 -11.49 14.18 -16.18
CA PHE A 213 -11.81 15.46 -15.59
C PHE A 213 -11.99 15.30 -14.08
N SER A 214 -11.41 16.22 -13.31
CA SER A 214 -11.62 16.31 -11.87
C SER A 214 -11.92 17.76 -11.47
N ARG A 215 -12.39 17.99 -10.26
CA ARG A 215 -12.48 19.34 -9.70
C ARG A 215 -11.22 19.66 -8.90
N ASN A 216 -10.71 20.88 -9.04
CA ASN A 216 -9.68 21.40 -8.16
C ASN A 216 -10.28 21.89 -6.83
N SER A 217 -9.45 22.44 -5.93
CA SER A 217 -9.88 22.98 -4.64
C SER A 217 -10.87 24.14 -4.73
N GLU A 218 -10.94 24.82 -5.88
CA GLU A 218 -11.90 25.90 -6.15
C GLU A 218 -13.19 25.38 -6.80
N GLY A 219 -13.32 24.06 -6.95
CA GLY A 219 -14.45 23.41 -7.61
C GLY A 219 -14.42 23.50 -9.14
N ILE A 220 -13.38 24.07 -9.73
CA ILE A 220 -13.23 24.24 -11.19
C ILE A 220 -12.82 22.92 -11.83
N ILE A 221 -13.40 22.59 -12.98
CA ILE A 221 -13.07 21.38 -13.73
C ILE A 221 -11.68 21.55 -14.36
N VAL A 222 -10.78 20.63 -14.03
CA VAL A 222 -9.43 20.52 -14.56
C VAL A 222 -9.26 19.20 -15.32
N PHE A 223 -8.29 19.15 -16.23
CA PHE A 223 -7.87 17.85 -16.76
C PHE A 223 -7.13 17.06 -15.69
N ASN A 224 -7.39 15.75 -15.59
CA ASN A 224 -6.69 14.86 -14.66
C ASN A 224 -5.72 13.89 -15.36
N PHE A 225 -5.32 14.20 -16.60
CA PHE A 225 -4.46 13.34 -17.41
C PHE A 225 -3.53 14.11 -18.35
N GLY A 226 -2.50 13.42 -18.83
CA GLY A 226 -1.57 13.92 -19.83
C GLY A 226 -0.78 15.15 -19.38
N THR A 227 -0.20 15.85 -20.35
CA THR A 227 0.60 17.07 -20.12
C THR A 227 -0.24 18.25 -19.61
N ASN A 228 -1.56 18.19 -19.77
CA ASN A 228 -2.47 19.25 -19.33
C ASN A 228 -3.04 19.00 -17.92
N LYS A 229 -2.57 17.96 -17.21
CA LYS A 229 -3.05 17.63 -15.87
C LYS A 229 -2.96 18.85 -14.93
N GLY A 230 -4.06 19.12 -14.23
CA GLY A 230 -4.21 20.25 -13.31
C GLY A 230 -4.61 21.57 -13.98
N GLN A 231 -4.56 21.68 -15.31
CA GLN A 231 -5.00 22.89 -16.01
C GLN A 231 -6.53 22.96 -16.05
N GLU A 232 -7.07 24.15 -15.83
CA GLU A 232 -8.50 24.45 -15.94
C GLU A 232 -8.99 24.17 -17.37
N ALA A 233 -9.97 23.27 -17.46
CA ALA A 233 -10.40 22.72 -18.73
C ALA A 233 -10.93 23.80 -19.68
N TYR A 234 -11.70 24.76 -19.15
CA TYR A 234 -12.29 25.85 -19.93
C TYR A 234 -11.24 26.81 -20.54
N LYS A 235 -10.00 26.83 -20.04
CA LYS A 235 -8.92 27.66 -20.60
C LYS A 235 -8.27 27.02 -21.84
N ASN A 236 -8.47 25.72 -22.08
CA ASN A 236 -7.76 24.97 -23.12
C ASN A 236 -8.72 24.38 -24.17
N HIS A 237 -9.31 25.26 -24.98
CA HIS A 237 -10.27 24.89 -26.03
C HIS A 237 -9.68 23.91 -27.05
N GLN A 238 -8.38 23.99 -27.35
CA GLN A 238 -7.73 23.07 -28.28
C GLN A 238 -7.77 21.63 -27.76
N THR A 239 -7.45 21.43 -26.48
CA THR A 239 -7.49 20.11 -25.85
C THR A 239 -8.91 19.57 -25.79
N LEU A 240 -9.90 20.42 -25.47
CA LEU A 240 -11.31 20.00 -25.47
C LEU A 240 -11.79 19.55 -26.86
N ARG A 241 -11.43 20.29 -27.93
CA ARG A 241 -11.74 19.89 -29.31
C ARG A 241 -11.02 18.60 -29.70
N TRP A 242 -9.78 18.42 -29.25
CA TRP A 242 -9.04 17.19 -29.47
C TRP A 242 -9.73 16.00 -28.80
N ILE A 243 -10.13 16.10 -27.53
CA ILE A 243 -10.90 15.08 -26.80
C ILE A 243 -12.16 14.67 -27.58
N ILE A 244 -12.90 15.66 -28.09
CA ILE A 244 -14.13 15.42 -28.86
C ILE A 244 -13.85 14.62 -30.14
N SER A 245 -12.73 14.92 -30.83
CA SER A 245 -12.37 14.29 -32.11
C SER A 245 -11.69 12.92 -31.98
N LYS A 246 -11.17 12.57 -30.79
CA LYS A 246 -10.42 11.33 -30.55
C LYS A 246 -11.27 10.26 -29.88
N ASP A 247 -10.69 9.09 -29.65
CA ASP A 247 -11.38 7.94 -29.07
C ASP A 247 -11.47 8.04 -27.53
N PHE A 248 -12.22 9.04 -27.07
CA PHE A 248 -12.59 9.21 -25.66
C PHE A 248 -14.01 8.68 -25.39
N PRO A 249 -14.29 8.24 -24.14
CA PRO A 249 -15.62 7.85 -23.72
C PRO A 249 -16.66 8.94 -23.98
N ALA A 250 -17.90 8.55 -24.27
CA ALA A 250 -18.98 9.48 -24.60
C ALA A 250 -19.22 10.54 -23.51
N GLN A 251 -19.16 10.16 -22.23
CA GLN A 251 -19.31 11.08 -21.11
C GLN A 251 -18.22 12.17 -21.13
N VAL A 252 -16.96 11.79 -21.32
CA VAL A 252 -15.82 12.72 -21.41
C VAL A 252 -16.00 13.69 -22.58
N LYS A 253 -16.44 13.19 -23.75
CA LYS A 253 -16.74 14.04 -24.91
C LYS A 253 -17.87 15.02 -24.63
N ASN A 254 -18.92 14.58 -23.94
CA ASN A 254 -20.07 15.42 -23.60
C ASN A 254 -19.69 16.51 -22.60
N ILE A 255 -18.89 16.18 -21.58
CA ILE A 255 -18.33 17.17 -20.65
C ILE A 255 -17.46 18.18 -21.41
N ALA A 256 -16.58 17.73 -22.30
CA ALA A 256 -15.73 18.63 -23.08
C ALA A 256 -16.55 19.59 -23.95
N LYS A 257 -17.65 19.12 -24.56
CA LYS A 257 -18.60 19.97 -25.30
C LYS A 257 -19.29 20.98 -24.38
N ALA A 258 -19.77 20.55 -23.21
CA ALA A 258 -20.43 21.42 -22.25
C ALA A 258 -19.52 22.54 -21.75
N ILE A 259 -18.24 22.22 -21.48
CA ILE A 259 -17.22 23.21 -21.11
C ILE A 259 -16.96 24.20 -22.26
N LEU A 260 -16.79 23.72 -23.50
CA LEU A 260 -16.62 24.59 -24.67
C LEU A 260 -17.81 25.52 -24.92
N ASN A 261 -19.02 25.03 -24.64
CA ASN A 261 -20.26 25.78 -24.79
C ASN A 261 -20.56 26.69 -23.58
N GLY A 262 -19.71 26.68 -22.56
CA GLY A 262 -19.85 27.50 -21.35
C GLY A 262 -20.96 27.04 -20.39
N THR A 263 -21.54 25.86 -20.59
CA THR A 263 -22.59 25.30 -19.71
C THR A 263 -22.03 24.56 -18.50
N MET A 264 -20.71 24.33 -18.47
CA MET A 264 -19.97 23.78 -17.34
C MET A 264 -18.63 24.54 -17.17
N LYS A 265 -18.18 24.69 -15.93
CA LYS A 265 -16.85 25.25 -15.59
C LYS A 265 -16.21 24.41 -14.49
#